data_AF-A0A9D5Z7H1-F1
#
_entry.id   AF-A0A9D5Z7H1-F1
#
_cell.length_a   1.000
_cell.length_b   1.000
_cell.length_c   1.000
_cell.angle_alpha   90.00
_cell.angle_beta   90.00
_cell.angle_gamma   90.00
#
_symmetry.space_group_name_H-M   'P 1'
#
loop_
_entity.id
_entity.type
_entity.pdbx_description
1 polymer ?
#
loop_
_entity_poly.entity_id
_entity_poly.type
_entity_poly.pdbx_seq_one_letter_code
_entity_poly.pdbx_strand_id
1 'polypeptide(L)'
;MSTTAFAIPFDTLAFAKELETAGIPSAHAEAQAKALSGVLRKVEESRLQELATKGDVRELELRLEGRIETTKAELQKEIEVAKNETIKWMVGLALAQLAMMAGILMTLVRVLPSGH
;
A
#
# COMPACT_ATOMS: atom_id res chain seq x y z
N MET A 1 4.29 -11.35 9.69
CA MET A 1 4.82 -12.07 10.86
C MET A 1 4.37 -11.30 12.09
N SER A 2 3.37 -11.80 12.83
CA SER A 2 2.89 -11.15 14.05
C SER A 2 3.78 -11.60 15.20
N THR A 3 4.67 -10.71 15.66
CA THR A 3 5.43 -10.96 16.88
C THR A 3 4.47 -10.82 18.06
N THR A 4 3.91 -11.93 18.53
CA THR A 4 3.15 -11.98 19.78
C THR A 4 4.09 -11.61 20.92
N ALA A 5 4.04 -10.35 21.35
CA ALA A 5 4.66 -9.90 22.58
C ALA A 5 3.89 -10.50 23.76
N PHE A 6 4.33 -11.66 24.24
CA PHE A 6 3.87 -12.17 25.52
C PHE A 6 4.59 -11.38 26.61
N ALA A 7 3.90 -10.43 27.25
CA ALA A 7 4.44 -9.70 28.39
C ALA A 7 4.55 -10.68 29.57
N ILE A 8 5.76 -11.15 29.85
CA ILE A 8 6.03 -11.93 31.06
C ILE A 8 6.07 -10.94 32.24
N PRO A 9 5.16 -11.02 33.21
CA PRO A 9 5.17 -10.11 34.34
C PRO A 9 6.44 -10.32 35.19
N PHE A 10 7.16 -9.24 35.47
CA PHE A 10 8.33 -9.27 36.34
C PHE A 10 7.88 -9.30 37.81
N ASP A 11 8.04 -10.44 38.47
CA ASP A 11 7.73 -10.60 39.89
C ASP A 11 8.86 -10.00 40.75
N THR A 12 8.61 -8.78 41.21
CA THR A 12 9.56 -8.02 42.03
C THR A 12 9.83 -8.70 43.38
N LEU A 13 8.85 -9.41 43.94
CA LEU A 13 8.96 -10.06 45.25
C LEU A 13 9.76 -11.36 45.15
N ALA A 14 9.49 -12.18 44.12
CA ALA A 14 10.25 -13.40 43.87
C ALA A 14 11.73 -13.08 43.63
N PHE A 15 12.02 -12.06 42.82
CA PHE A 15 13.38 -11.61 42.56
C PHE A 15 14.09 -11.10 43.82
N ALA A 16 13.41 -10.31 44.68
CA ALA A 16 13.98 -9.88 45.95
C ALA A 16 14.33 -11.07 46.86
N LYS A 17 13.46 -12.09 46.94
CA LYS A 17 13.72 -13.31 47.72
C LYS A 17 14.89 -14.14 47.18
N GLU A 18 15.07 -14.19 45.87
CA GLU A 18 16.25 -14.83 45.27
C GLU A 18 17.54 -14.11 45.66
N LEU A 19 17.54 -12.78 45.62
CA LEU A 19 18.69 -11.97 46.05
C LEU A 19 18.99 -12.17 47.55
N GLU A 20 17.97 -12.23 48.40
CA GLU A 20 18.14 -12.55 49.82
C GLU A 20 18.74 -13.94 50.03
N THR A 21 18.26 -14.94 49.30
CA THR A 21 18.79 -16.32 49.34
C THR A 21 20.24 -16.38 48.87
N ALA A 22 20.64 -15.49 47.95
CA ALA A 22 22.03 -15.32 47.50
C ALA A 22 22.91 -14.53 48.48
N GLY A 23 22.38 -14.13 49.65
CA GLY A 23 23.13 -13.44 50.70
C GLY A 23 23.12 -11.92 50.60
N ILE A 24 22.30 -11.33 49.71
CA ILE A 24 22.11 -9.87 49.67
C ILE A 24 21.21 -9.44 50.84
N PRO A 25 21.58 -8.40 51.62
CA PRO A 25 20.72 -7.89 52.68
C PRO A 25 19.34 -7.46 52.14
N SER A 26 18.27 -7.78 52.86
CA SER A 26 16.87 -7.53 52.45
C SER A 26 16.62 -6.12 51.89
N ALA A 27 17.13 -5.08 52.59
CA ALA A 27 17.00 -3.69 52.13
C ALA A 27 17.65 -3.43 50.75
N HIS A 28 18.76 -4.11 50.43
CA HIS A 28 19.42 -4.00 49.13
C HIS A 28 18.72 -4.84 48.06
N ALA A 29 18.22 -6.02 48.43
CA ALA A 29 17.46 -6.89 47.54
C ALA A 29 16.17 -6.21 47.05
N GLU A 30 15.40 -5.62 47.98
CA GLU A 30 14.20 -4.84 47.66
C GLU A 30 14.53 -3.62 46.79
N ALA A 31 15.59 -2.88 47.12
CA ALA A 31 16.00 -1.71 46.36
C ALA A 31 16.39 -2.08 44.92
N GLN A 32 17.14 -3.17 44.73
CA GLN A 32 17.52 -3.68 43.40
C GLN A 32 16.30 -4.16 42.62
N ALA A 33 15.41 -4.93 43.24
CA ALA A 33 14.19 -5.43 42.60
C ALA A 33 13.30 -4.28 42.12
N LYS A 34 13.12 -3.25 42.97
CA LYS A 34 12.33 -2.06 42.64
C LYS A 34 12.97 -1.23 41.54
N ALA A 35 14.29 -1.07 41.55
CA ALA A 35 15.02 -0.37 40.50
C ALA A 35 14.86 -1.08 39.14
N LEU A 36 15.05 -2.41 39.10
CA LEU A 36 14.92 -3.21 37.89
C LEU A 36 13.48 -3.19 37.35
N SER A 37 12.48 -3.33 38.23
CA SER A 37 11.05 -3.19 37.88
C SER A 37 10.75 -1.83 37.23
N GLY A 38 11.32 -0.76 37.79
CA GLY A 38 11.19 0.58 37.22
C GLY A 38 11.80 0.73 35.82
N VAL A 39 12.96 0.12 35.56
CA VAL A 39 13.60 0.12 34.23
C VAL A 39 12.79 -0.70 33.24
N LEU A 40 12.38 -1.91 33.60
CA LEU A 40 11.57 -2.79 32.75
C LEU A 40 10.25 -2.13 32.34
N ARG A 41 9.58 -1.45 33.29
CA ARG A 41 8.35 -0.70 33.01
C ARG A 41 8.58 0.41 31.98
N LYS A 42 9.66 1.17 32.10
CA LYS A 42 10.02 2.23 31.14
C LYS A 42 10.35 1.68 29.76
N VAL A 43 11.04 0.54 29.69
CA VAL A 43 11.34 -0.14 28.41
C VAL A 43 10.06 -0.60 27.73
N GLU A 44 9.13 -1.21 28.48
CA GLU A 44 7.84 -1.64 27.92
C GLU A 44 6.99 -0.44 27.49
N GLU A 45 6.95 0.64 28.28
CA GLU A 45 6.27 1.89 27.90
C GLU A 45 6.85 2.47 26.60
N SER A 46 8.18 2.53 26.46
CA SER A 46 8.85 2.99 25.24
C SER A 46 8.51 2.11 24.04
N ARG A 47 8.51 0.78 24.24
CA ARG A 47 8.16 -0.18 23.19
C ARG A 47 6.71 -0.02 22.74
N LEU A 48 5.78 0.15 23.67
CA LEU A 48 4.37 0.36 23.36
C LEU A 48 4.12 1.68 22.61
N GLN A 49 4.95 2.71 22.84
CA GLN A 49 4.90 3.97 22.09
C GLN A 49 5.42 3.85 20.66
N GLU A 50 6.35 2.94 20.39
CA GLU A 50 6.86 2.70 19.03
C GLU A 50 5.94 1.80 18.19
N LEU A 51 4.99 1.09 18.82
CA LEU A 51 4.07 0.20 18.12
C LEU A 51 2.91 0.98 17.50
N ALA A 52 2.67 0.73 16.20
CA ALA A 52 1.46 1.18 15.55
C ALA A 52 0.22 0.61 16.27
N THR A 53 -0.71 1.50 16.61
CA THR A 53 -1.97 1.11 17.21
C THR A 53 -2.88 0.47 16.16
N LYS A 54 -3.91 -0.27 16.61
CA LYS A 54 -4.96 -0.77 15.71
C LYS A 54 -5.68 0.36 14.96
N GLY A 55 -5.73 1.56 15.54
CA GLY A 55 -6.28 2.75 14.91
C GLY A 55 -5.43 3.18 13.71
N ASP A 56 -4.11 3.26 13.90
CA ASP A 56 -3.17 3.65 12.84
C ASP A 56 -3.23 2.68 11.64
N VAL A 57 -3.32 1.38 11.92
CA VAL A 57 -3.49 0.36 10.87
C VAL A 57 -4.79 0.56 10.11
N ARG A 58 -5.92 0.79 10.82
CA ARG A 58 -7.22 1.02 10.18
C ARG A 58 -7.25 2.30 9.36
N GLU A 59 -6.59 3.36 9.81
CA GLU A 59 -6.46 4.60 9.05
C GLU A 59 -5.67 4.37 7.75
N LEU A 60 -4.57 3.63 7.82
CA LEU A 60 -3.79 3.24 6.65
C LEU A 60 -4.59 2.39 5.67
N GLU A 61 -5.37 1.42 6.16
CA GLU A 61 -6.28 0.61 5.33
C GLU A 61 -7.29 1.47 4.58
N LEU A 62 -8.01 2.36 5.29
CA LEU A 62 -9.00 3.26 4.68
C LEU A 62 -8.35 4.21 3.66
N ARG A 63 -7.17 4.74 3.98
CA ARG A 63 -6.41 5.61 3.07
C ARG A 63 -5.96 4.86 1.81
N LEU A 64 -5.51 3.61 1.95
CA LEU A 64 -5.12 2.78 0.81
C LEU A 64 -6.33 2.43 -0.06
N GLU A 65 -7.44 2.04 0.55
CA GLU A 65 -8.68 1.73 -0.16
C GLU A 65 -9.19 2.94 -0.97
N GLY A 66 -9.17 4.14 -0.37
CA GLY A 66 -9.51 5.38 -1.08
C GLY A 66 -8.56 5.70 -2.24
N ARG A 67 -7.25 5.45 -2.09
CA ARG A 67 -6.27 5.63 -3.17
C ARG A 67 -6.49 4.63 -4.31
N ILE A 68 -6.80 3.38 -3.99
CA ILE A 68 -7.11 2.34 -4.98
C ILE A 68 -8.32 2.74 -5.81
N GLU A 69 -9.41 3.16 -5.18
CA GLU A 69 -10.62 3.59 -5.89
C GLU A 69 -10.36 4.83 -6.75
N THR A 70 -9.57 5.79 -6.26
CA THR A 70 -9.17 6.97 -7.04
C THR A 70 -8.37 6.58 -8.28
N THR A 71 -7.31 5.76 -8.11
CA THR A 71 -6.48 5.28 -9.22
C THR A 71 -7.28 4.46 -10.22
N LYS A 72 -8.24 3.65 -9.76
CA LYS A 72 -9.12 2.88 -10.64
C LYS A 72 -10.03 3.78 -11.47
N ALA A 73 -10.60 4.82 -10.88
CA ALA A 73 -11.42 5.80 -11.59
C ALA A 73 -10.61 6.59 -12.63
N GLU A 74 -9.39 7.00 -12.28
CA GLU A 74 -8.45 7.66 -13.21
C GLU A 74 -8.10 6.75 -14.40
N LEU A 75 -7.73 5.49 -14.14
CA LEU A 75 -7.43 4.52 -15.19
C LEU A 75 -8.63 4.25 -16.11
N GLN A 76 -9.84 4.11 -15.56
CA GLN A 76 -11.05 3.93 -16.36
C GLN A 76 -11.27 5.12 -17.30
N LYS A 77 -11.10 6.35 -16.80
CA LYS A 77 -11.22 7.57 -17.60
C LYS A 77 -10.15 7.63 -18.70
N GLU A 78 -8.89 7.33 -18.39
CA GLU A 78 -7.81 7.33 -19.38
C GLU A 78 -8.05 6.29 -20.47
N ILE A 79 -8.56 5.11 -20.12
CA ILE A 79 -8.96 4.07 -21.09
C ILE A 79 -10.09 4.57 -22.00
N GLU A 80 -11.10 5.22 -21.45
CA GLU A 80 -12.19 5.79 -22.26
C GLU A 80 -11.71 6.87 -23.23
N VAL A 81 -10.81 7.75 -22.77
CA VAL A 81 -10.19 8.78 -23.61
C VAL A 81 -9.37 8.13 -24.73
N ALA A 82 -8.48 7.19 -24.39
CA ALA A 82 -7.66 6.49 -25.37
C ALA A 82 -8.50 5.72 -26.40
N LYS A 83 -9.59 5.08 -25.96
CA LYS A 83 -10.55 4.40 -26.85
C LYS A 83 -11.22 5.39 -27.81
N ASN A 84 -11.69 6.52 -27.31
CA ASN A 84 -12.31 7.56 -28.13
C ASN A 84 -11.34 8.16 -29.15
N GLU A 85 -10.11 8.44 -28.76
CA GLU A 85 -9.06 8.91 -29.66
C GLU A 85 -8.75 7.87 -30.74
N THR A 86 -8.62 6.61 -30.36
CA THR A 86 -8.39 5.50 -31.31
C THR A 86 -9.53 5.41 -32.32
N ILE A 87 -10.79 5.51 -31.88
CA ILE A 87 -11.96 5.51 -32.78
C ILE A 87 -11.91 6.70 -33.74
N LYS A 88 -11.60 7.91 -33.27
CA LYS A 88 -11.48 9.10 -34.12
C LYS A 88 -10.44 8.91 -35.23
N TRP A 89 -9.26 8.40 -34.88
CA TRP A 89 -8.20 8.13 -35.86
C TRP A 89 -8.60 7.04 -36.86
N MET A 90 -9.23 5.95 -36.39
CA MET A 90 -9.73 4.89 -37.27
C MET A 90 -10.78 5.42 -38.26
N VAL A 91 -11.72 6.26 -37.82
CA VAL A 91 -12.71 6.88 -38.71
C VAL A 91 -12.04 7.78 -39.74
N GLY A 92 -11.08 8.61 -39.32
CA GLY A 92 -10.31 9.47 -40.24
C GLY A 92 -9.56 8.67 -41.30
N LEU A 93 -8.87 7.60 -40.89
CA LEU A 93 -8.16 6.70 -41.82
C LEU A 93 -9.11 5.96 -42.75
N ALA A 94 -10.25 5.47 -42.25
CA ALA A 94 -11.26 4.78 -43.07
C ALA A 94 -11.83 5.69 -44.16
N LEU A 95 -12.16 6.95 -43.82
CA LEU A 95 -12.63 7.93 -44.80
C LEU A 95 -11.56 8.28 -45.84
N ALA A 96 -10.31 8.47 -45.41
CA ALA A 96 -9.19 8.71 -46.32
C ALA A 96 -8.98 7.53 -47.29
N GLN A 97 -9.06 6.30 -46.79
CA GLN A 97 -8.94 5.09 -47.61
C GLN A 97 -10.08 4.98 -48.64
N LEU A 98 -11.33 5.29 -48.25
CA LEU A 98 -12.46 5.30 -49.17
C LEU A 98 -12.31 6.36 -50.28
N ALA A 99 -11.87 7.58 -49.92
CA ALA A 99 -11.60 8.64 -50.90
C ALA A 99 -10.48 8.23 -51.88
N MET A 100 -9.42 7.58 -51.38
CA MET A 100 -8.34 7.05 -52.20
C MET A 100 -8.85 5.99 -53.18
N MET A 101 -9.64 5.01 -52.73
CA MET A 101 -10.24 3.99 -53.59
C MET A 101 -11.13 4.60 -54.69
N ALA A 102 -11.98 5.57 -54.33
CA ALA A 102 -12.82 6.28 -55.30
C ALA A 102 -11.99 7.05 -56.34
N GLY A 103 -10.91 7.72 -55.92
CA GLY A 103 -9.98 8.42 -56.81
C GLY A 103 -9.27 7.49 -57.81
N ILE A 104 -8.86 6.30 -57.35
CA ILE A 104 -8.26 5.27 -58.21
C ILE A 104 -9.29 4.79 -59.24
N LEU A 105 -10.51 4.45 -58.82
CA LEU A 105 -11.58 4.01 -59.71
C LEU A 105 -11.91 5.06 -60.78
N MET A 106 -12.03 6.34 -60.39
CA MET A 106 -12.30 7.43 -61.33
C MET A 106 -11.16 7.58 -62.36
N THR A 107 -9.91 7.43 -61.93
CA THR A 107 -8.74 7.47 -62.81
C THR A 107 -8.75 6.31 -63.80
N LEU A 108 -9.09 5.09 -63.35
CA LEU A 108 -9.20 3.92 -64.22
C LEU A 108 -10.31 4.07 -65.27
N VAL A 109 -11.50 4.56 -64.89
CA VAL A 109 -12.60 4.82 -65.84
C VAL A 109 -12.21 5.87 -66.88
N ARG A 110 -11.45 6.89 -66.48
CA ARG A 110 -10.98 7.93 -67.41
C ARG A 110 -9.88 7.44 -68.36
N VAL A 111 -9.03 6.52 -67.90
CA VAL A 111 -7.88 6.00 -68.66
C VAL A 111 -8.27 4.84 -69.58
N LEU A 112 -9.33 4.08 -69.27
CA LEU A 112 -9.82 3.03 -70.16
C LEU A 112 -10.41 3.68 -71.43
N PRO A 113 -9.75 3.60 -72.60
CA PRO A 113 -10.34 4.09 -73.83
C PRO A 113 -11.53 3.19 -74.13
N SER A 114 -12.66 3.78 -74.50
CA SER A 114 -13.82 3.05 -75.02
C SER A 114 -13.34 2.13 -76.15
N GLY A 115 -13.21 0.84 -75.86
CA GLY A 115 -12.99 -0.17 -76.88
C GLY A 115 -14.19 -0.14 -77.82
N HIS A 116 -13.90 0.09 -79.10
CA HIS A 116 -14.76 0.10 -80.30
C HIS A 116 -16.27 -0.14 -80.12
#